data_AF-A0A9E2YCA6-F1
#
_entry.id   AF-A0A9E2YCA6-F1
#
_cell.length_a   1.000
_cell.length_b   1.000
_cell.length_c   1.000
_cell.angle_alpha   90.00
_cell.angle_beta   90.00
_cell.angle_gamma   90.00
#
_symmetry.space_group_name_H-M   'P 1'
#
loop_
_entity.id
_entity.type
_entity.pdbx_description
1 polymer ?
#
loop_
_entity_poly.entity_id
_entity_poly.type
_entity_poly.pdbx_seq_one_letter_code
_entity_poly.pdbx_strand_id
1 'polypeptide(L)'
;AETSDVTAAMPEKLDARRMGEALEELSVDVDRWLLLLPNPKAAEARELLNHIDRWTLLATCDHDGVVSCYRTLKGLSIYEKTAARRPQMSLALLDVRSNDEADRVALKLAGVCEQFLHWKLDSEPTVKPATNVQSHLELFCRAGRETVGMPQFDVVRQFVTSTPSPAATPPSAPAPAVLNAPPIVTAPVAAIAPTVVAAPIVVAEPKLAAVEVPPTSAPAAPTVTQSGTETSMPAAPSEVIDLNGEDSNPTAVVSAFVRGRNGLAETPVKAPNCPTASLAVNRDRKLVLVAVAKQGLCDLRDIAMAYRWLTENRPLIAMALPQFSIEPTHAPRLQLLVDQTDVRADVLQPLLKADHVNVQTYRKLRWGERTGLLLEAA
;
A
#
# COMPACT_ATOMS: atom_id res chain seq x y z
N ALA A 1 -27.27 7.07 -15.08
CA ALA A 1 -26.03 7.38 -14.37
C ALA A 1 -25.27 8.36 -15.23
N GLU A 2 -25.63 9.63 -15.10
CA GLU A 2 -24.95 10.72 -15.77
C GLU A 2 -23.56 10.81 -15.17
N THR A 3 -22.56 10.35 -15.91
CA THR A 3 -21.18 10.78 -15.68
C THR A 3 -21.18 12.27 -15.98
N SER A 4 -21.48 13.08 -14.96
CA SER A 4 -21.32 14.52 -15.04
C SER A 4 -19.90 14.75 -15.52
N ASP A 5 -19.80 15.35 -16.69
CA ASP A 5 -18.57 15.81 -17.30
C ASP A 5 -18.00 16.86 -16.33
N VAL A 6 -17.22 16.40 -15.35
CA VAL A 6 -16.42 17.23 -14.46
C VAL A 6 -15.37 17.84 -15.37
N THR A 7 -15.81 18.86 -16.10
CA THR A 7 -15.00 19.77 -16.89
C THR A 7 -13.77 20.07 -16.07
N ALA A 8 -12.61 19.78 -16.66
CA ALA A 8 -11.31 19.83 -16.02
C ALA A 8 -11.00 21.25 -15.54
N ALA A 9 -11.59 21.64 -14.41
CA ALA A 9 -11.26 22.84 -13.69
C ALA A 9 -9.77 22.74 -13.37
N MET A 10 -9.00 23.69 -13.90
CA MET A 10 -7.58 23.80 -13.59
C MET A 10 -7.45 23.79 -12.06
N PRO A 11 -6.57 22.96 -11.49
CA PRO A 11 -6.43 22.85 -10.06
C PRO A 11 -6.06 24.23 -9.51
N GLU A 12 -6.99 24.85 -8.78
CA GLU A 12 -6.71 26.10 -8.11
C GLU A 12 -5.60 25.87 -7.08
N LYS A 13 -4.68 26.84 -7.01
CA LYS A 13 -3.62 26.82 -6.02
C LYS A 13 -4.26 26.75 -4.64
N LEU A 14 -3.80 25.81 -3.81
CA LEU A 14 -4.32 25.62 -2.46
C LEU A 14 -4.26 26.92 -1.66
N ASP A 15 -5.41 27.46 -1.30
CA ASP A 15 -5.54 28.57 -0.36
C ASP A 15 -5.97 28.02 1.00
N ALA A 16 -5.01 27.93 1.92
CA ALA A 16 -5.21 27.38 3.25
C ALA A 16 -6.28 28.15 4.05
N ARG A 17 -6.39 29.47 3.84
CA ARG A 17 -7.38 30.30 4.53
C ARG A 17 -8.79 29.98 4.04
N ARG A 18 -8.98 29.94 2.71
CA ARG A 18 -10.28 29.56 2.12
C ARG A 18 -10.70 28.16 2.53
N MET A 19 -9.77 27.22 2.61
CA MET A 19 -10.06 25.86 3.09
C MET A 19 -10.51 25.87 4.55
N GLY A 20 -9.91 26.68 5.42
CA GLY A 20 -10.35 26.85 6.81
C GLY A 20 -11.76 27.43 6.92
N GLU A 21 -12.02 28.54 6.22
CA GLU A 21 -13.34 29.20 6.18
C GLU A 21 -14.43 28.23 5.69
N ALA A 22 -14.16 27.45 4.63
CA ALA A 22 -15.09 26.46 4.11
C ALA A 22 -15.36 25.30 5.09
N LEU A 23 -14.33 24.81 5.79
CA LEU A 23 -14.50 23.76 6.80
C LEU A 23 -15.34 24.26 8.00
N GLU A 24 -15.12 25.50 8.44
CA GLU A 24 -15.90 26.13 9.50
C GLU A 24 -17.37 26.32 9.10
N GLU A 25 -17.63 26.81 7.89
CA GLU A 25 -18.99 26.98 7.36
C GLU A 25 -19.72 25.63 7.26
N LEU A 26 -19.08 24.61 6.66
CA LEU A 26 -19.66 23.28 6.54
C LEU A 26 -19.87 22.59 7.89
N SER A 27 -19.09 22.93 8.91
CA SER A 27 -19.22 22.31 10.24
C SER A 27 -20.54 22.61 10.94
N VAL A 28 -21.30 23.63 10.48
CA VAL A 28 -22.62 23.98 11.01
C VAL A 28 -23.66 22.90 10.68
N ASP A 29 -23.57 22.28 9.50
CA ASP A 29 -24.57 21.33 8.98
C ASP A 29 -24.07 19.89 8.90
N VAL A 30 -22.78 19.65 9.14
CA VAL A 30 -22.16 18.32 9.04
C VAL A 30 -22.11 17.62 10.40
N ASP A 31 -22.91 16.56 10.55
CA ASP A 31 -22.92 15.72 11.74
C ASP A 31 -21.62 14.91 11.94
N ARG A 32 -20.95 14.55 10.83
CA ARG A 32 -19.79 13.65 10.87
C ARG A 32 -18.80 13.94 9.76
N TRP A 33 -17.55 14.12 10.17
CA TRP A 33 -16.40 14.21 9.28
C TRP A 33 -15.74 12.85 9.10
N LEU A 34 -15.47 12.49 7.84
CA LEU A 34 -14.70 11.30 7.48
C LEU A 34 -13.37 11.73 6.85
N LEU A 35 -12.27 11.41 7.52
CA LEU A 35 -10.93 11.69 7.00
C LEU A 35 -10.33 10.45 6.36
N LEU A 36 -10.17 10.46 5.03
CA LEU A 36 -9.51 9.39 4.30
C LEU A 36 -7.99 9.64 4.25
N LEU A 37 -7.21 8.71 4.79
CA LEU A 37 -5.74 8.76 4.77
C LEU A 37 -5.19 7.57 3.98
N PRO A 38 -4.87 7.74 2.68
CA PRO A 38 -4.40 6.62 1.83
C PRO A 38 -3.09 5.99 2.32
N ASN A 39 -2.24 6.79 2.96
CA ASN A 39 -0.98 6.33 3.54
C ASN A 39 -0.87 6.78 5.00
N PRO A 40 -1.39 5.99 5.96
CA PRO A 40 -1.31 6.33 7.38
C PRO A 40 0.13 6.29 7.92
N LYS A 41 1.10 5.81 7.12
CA LYS A 41 2.53 5.81 7.48
C LYS A 41 3.23 7.11 7.11
N ALA A 42 2.63 8.05 6.39
CA ALA A 42 3.22 9.37 6.18
C ALA A 42 3.34 10.12 7.53
N ALA A 43 4.38 10.95 7.71
CA ALA A 43 4.61 11.63 8.99
C ALA A 43 3.45 12.57 9.36
N GLU A 44 2.94 13.27 8.36
CA GLU A 44 1.83 14.21 8.45
C GLU A 44 0.52 13.49 8.79
N ALA A 45 0.29 12.33 8.19
CA ALA A 45 -0.87 11.49 8.48
C ALA A 45 -0.84 10.96 9.92
N ARG A 46 0.34 10.56 10.42
CA ARG A 46 0.51 10.13 11.82
C ARG A 46 0.21 11.25 12.80
N GLU A 47 0.66 12.47 12.49
CA GLU A 47 0.39 13.63 13.34
C GLU A 47 -1.12 13.92 13.43
N LEU A 48 -1.84 13.82 12.30
CA LEU A 48 -3.31 13.92 12.31
C LEU A 48 -3.97 12.79 13.10
N LEU A 49 -3.51 11.55 12.93
CA LEU A 49 -4.06 10.38 13.61
C LEU A 49 -3.96 10.48 15.14
N ASN A 50 -2.98 11.19 15.68
CA ASN A 50 -2.85 11.44 17.13
C ASN A 50 -4.00 12.28 17.71
N HIS A 51 -4.75 13.00 16.88
CA HIS A 51 -5.88 13.84 17.29
C HIS A 51 -7.24 13.19 17.02
N ILE A 52 -7.28 11.98 16.46
CA ILE A 52 -8.50 11.31 16.05
C ILE A 52 -8.77 10.11 16.97
N ASP A 53 -9.90 10.14 17.68
CA ASP A 53 -10.27 9.14 18.68
C ASP A 53 -10.75 7.80 18.09
N ARG A 54 -11.22 7.77 16.84
CA ARG A 54 -11.77 6.57 16.19
C ARG A 54 -11.15 6.34 14.83
N TRP A 55 -10.57 5.17 14.64
CA TRP A 55 -9.97 4.75 13.37
C TRP A 55 -10.76 3.58 12.80
N THR A 56 -11.08 3.64 11.51
CA THR A 56 -11.69 2.53 10.78
C THR A 56 -10.75 2.11 9.67
N LEU A 57 -10.25 0.88 9.74
CA LEU A 57 -9.43 0.32 8.66
C LEU A 57 -10.31 -0.35 7.62
N LEU A 58 -9.99 -0.07 6.36
CA LEU A 58 -10.58 -0.73 5.21
C LEU A 58 -9.63 -1.82 4.72
N ALA A 59 -10.11 -3.05 4.62
CA ALA A 59 -9.34 -4.17 4.12
C ALA A 59 -10.21 -5.08 3.25
N THR A 60 -9.60 -5.73 2.27
CA THR A 60 -10.23 -6.79 1.49
C THR A 60 -10.06 -8.15 2.19
N CYS A 61 -10.92 -9.12 1.89
CA CYS A 61 -10.89 -10.45 2.50
C CYS A 61 -9.83 -11.39 1.90
N ASP A 62 -9.15 -11.01 0.81
CA ASP A 62 -8.09 -11.80 0.24
C ASP A 62 -6.83 -11.80 1.12
N HIS A 63 -5.92 -12.74 0.84
CA HIS A 63 -4.71 -12.93 1.62
C HIS A 63 -3.86 -11.65 1.71
N ASP A 64 -3.70 -10.93 0.59
CA ASP A 64 -2.85 -9.74 0.53
C ASP A 64 -3.50 -8.57 1.29
N GLY A 65 -4.81 -8.40 1.16
CA GLY A 65 -5.62 -7.46 1.95
C GLY A 65 -5.45 -7.66 3.45
N VAL A 66 -5.61 -8.90 3.93
CA VAL A 66 -5.46 -9.28 5.35
C VAL A 66 -4.04 -9.04 5.85
N VAL A 67 -3.03 -9.44 5.08
CA VAL A 67 -1.61 -9.23 5.45
C VAL A 67 -1.25 -7.75 5.45
N SER A 68 -1.73 -6.98 4.46
CA SER A 68 -1.52 -5.53 4.37
C SER A 68 -2.18 -4.80 5.54
N CYS A 69 -3.41 -5.18 5.90
CA CYS A 69 -4.14 -4.66 7.05
C CYS A 69 -3.35 -4.89 8.35
N TYR A 70 -2.92 -6.13 8.62
CA TYR A 70 -2.13 -6.43 9.82
C TYR A 70 -0.79 -5.69 9.86
N ARG A 71 -0.07 -5.58 8.73
CA ARG A 71 1.18 -4.81 8.65
C ARG A 71 0.95 -3.33 8.92
N THR A 72 -0.19 -2.79 8.52
CA THR A 72 -0.59 -1.41 8.80
C THR A 72 -0.89 -1.23 10.28
N LEU A 73 -1.70 -2.11 10.88
CA LEU A 73 -1.99 -2.13 12.32
C LEU A 73 -0.73 -2.25 13.17
N LYS A 74 0.18 -3.16 12.81
CA LYS A 74 1.47 -3.31 13.48
C LYS A 74 2.34 -2.06 13.36
N GLY A 75 2.29 -1.38 12.21
CA GLY A 75 2.97 -0.09 12.04
C GLY A 75 2.38 0.98 12.95
N LEU A 76 1.05 1.01 13.05
CA LEU A 76 0.31 1.98 13.86
C LEU A 76 0.49 1.77 15.36
N SER A 77 0.56 0.51 15.84
CA SER A 77 0.73 0.20 17.26
C SER A 77 2.07 0.63 17.83
N ILE A 78 3.09 0.81 16.98
CA ILE A 78 4.38 1.35 17.41
C ILE A 78 4.23 2.82 17.86
N TYR A 79 3.29 3.57 17.26
CA TYR A 79 3.04 4.97 17.62
C TYR A 79 2.20 5.13 18.89
N GLU A 80 1.46 4.09 19.29
CA GLU A 80 0.68 4.10 20.52
C GLU A 80 1.55 4.42 21.75
N LYS A 81 2.81 3.97 21.76
CA LYS A 81 3.73 4.24 22.88
C LYS A 81 3.96 5.73 23.16
N THR A 82 3.70 6.59 22.18
CA THR A 82 3.89 8.04 22.29
C THR A 82 2.57 8.78 22.47
N ALA A 83 1.44 8.17 22.12
CA ALA A 83 0.13 8.81 22.19
C ALA A 83 -0.42 8.77 23.61
N ALA A 84 -0.94 9.90 24.09
CA ALA A 84 -1.56 9.99 25.42
C ALA A 84 -2.86 9.18 25.53
N ARG A 85 -3.49 8.87 24.39
CA ARG A 85 -4.77 8.16 24.31
C ARG A 85 -4.74 7.13 23.19
N ARG A 86 -5.28 5.95 23.49
CA ARG A 86 -5.46 4.89 22.50
C ARG A 86 -6.78 5.11 21.75
N PRO A 87 -6.75 5.22 20.41
CA PRO A 87 -7.97 5.36 19.64
C PRO A 87 -8.74 4.04 19.59
N GLN A 88 -10.06 4.16 19.49
CA GLN A 88 -10.94 3.04 19.18
C GLN A 88 -10.68 2.60 17.74
N MET A 89 -10.38 1.32 17.55
CA MET A 89 -10.12 0.77 16.23
C MET A 89 -11.25 -0.14 15.80
N SER A 90 -11.73 0.09 14.59
CA SER A 90 -12.67 -0.80 13.93
C SER A 90 -12.18 -1.25 12.55
N LEU A 91 -12.67 -2.40 12.09
CA LEU A 91 -12.31 -3.01 10.81
C LEU A 91 -13.55 -3.16 9.95
N ALA A 92 -13.52 -2.60 8.75
CA ALA A 92 -14.53 -2.76 7.74
C ALA A 92 -13.97 -3.53 6.55
N LEU A 93 -14.62 -4.65 6.21
CA LEU A 93 -14.19 -5.53 5.13
C LEU A 93 -14.89 -5.17 3.81
N LEU A 94 -14.09 -5.09 2.74
CA LEU A 94 -14.49 -4.77 1.38
C LEU A 94 -14.55 -6.05 0.52
N ASP A 95 -15.38 -6.01 -0.52
CA ASP A 95 -15.47 -7.04 -1.57
C ASP A 95 -15.72 -8.47 -1.05
N VAL A 96 -16.48 -8.56 0.04
CA VAL A 96 -16.76 -9.83 0.72
C VAL A 96 -17.79 -10.64 -0.05
N ARG A 97 -17.54 -11.94 -0.24
CA ARG A 97 -18.47 -12.84 -0.94
C ARG A 97 -19.65 -13.26 -0.06
N SER A 98 -19.42 -13.43 1.24
CA SER A 98 -20.44 -13.79 2.22
C SER A 98 -20.18 -13.16 3.60
N ASN A 99 -21.23 -12.87 4.37
CA ASN A 99 -21.07 -12.33 5.72
C ASN A 99 -20.27 -13.29 6.63
N ASP A 100 -20.46 -14.60 6.49
CA ASP A 100 -19.69 -15.60 7.25
C ASP A 100 -18.18 -15.57 6.94
N GLU A 101 -17.80 -15.18 5.72
CA GLU A 101 -16.39 -14.96 5.37
C GLU A 101 -15.86 -13.70 6.06
N ALA A 102 -16.60 -12.59 6.01
CA ALA A 102 -16.26 -11.37 6.74
C ALA A 102 -16.07 -11.63 8.23
N ASP A 103 -17.03 -12.29 8.88
CA ASP A 103 -17.00 -12.55 10.32
C ASP A 103 -15.79 -13.41 10.69
N ARG A 104 -15.47 -14.45 9.90
CA ARG A 104 -14.29 -15.28 10.13
C ARG A 104 -12.98 -14.51 9.98
N VAL A 105 -12.86 -13.66 8.95
CA VAL A 105 -11.67 -12.84 8.72
C VAL A 105 -11.53 -11.77 9.82
N ALA A 106 -12.62 -11.11 10.19
CA ALA A 106 -12.65 -10.11 11.25
C ALA A 106 -12.27 -10.70 12.61
N LEU A 107 -12.86 -11.84 13.01
CA LEU A 107 -12.51 -12.55 14.24
C LEU A 107 -11.03 -12.97 14.27
N LYS A 108 -10.52 -13.46 13.13
CA LYS A 108 -9.11 -13.84 13.01
C LYS A 108 -8.19 -12.63 13.17
N LEU A 109 -8.46 -11.52 12.49
CA LEU A 109 -7.65 -10.31 12.59
C LEU A 109 -7.75 -9.69 13.99
N ALA A 110 -8.94 -9.64 14.59
CA ALA A 110 -9.13 -9.17 15.94
C ALA A 110 -8.33 -10.00 16.95
N GLY A 111 -8.41 -11.33 16.88
CA GLY A 111 -7.64 -12.22 17.75
C GLY A 111 -6.13 -12.06 17.61
N VAL A 112 -5.62 -11.93 16.38
CA VAL A 112 -4.19 -11.70 16.13
C VAL A 112 -3.75 -10.32 16.63
N CYS A 113 -4.55 -9.27 16.43
CA CYS A 113 -4.22 -7.93 16.90
C CYS A 113 -4.26 -7.81 18.42
N GLU A 114 -5.24 -8.46 19.07
CA GLU A 114 -5.31 -8.53 20.52
C GLU A 114 -4.14 -9.34 21.11
N GLN A 115 -3.79 -10.48 20.51
CA GLN A 115 -2.70 -11.32 20.98
C GLN A 115 -1.33 -10.67 20.83
N PHE A 116 -1.02 -10.09 19.67
CA PHE A 116 0.34 -9.64 19.33
C PHE A 116 0.54 -8.13 19.48
N LEU A 117 -0.51 -7.33 19.34
CA LEU A 117 -0.45 -5.86 19.44
C LEU A 117 -1.14 -5.36 20.72
N HIS A 118 -1.77 -6.25 21.49
CA HIS A 118 -2.62 -5.91 22.63
C HIS A 118 -3.72 -4.91 22.27
N TRP A 119 -4.17 -4.86 21.01
CA TRP A 119 -5.14 -3.89 20.51
C TRP A 119 -6.46 -4.56 20.17
N LYS A 120 -7.51 -4.17 20.90
CA LYS A 120 -8.87 -4.59 20.59
C LYS A 120 -9.31 -3.96 19.26
N LEU A 121 -9.77 -4.80 18.34
CA LEU A 121 -10.28 -4.41 17.04
C LEU A 121 -11.76 -4.78 16.96
N ASP A 122 -12.62 -3.77 16.83
CA ASP A 122 -14.06 -3.98 16.69
C ASP A 122 -14.42 -4.28 15.22
N SER A 123 -15.34 -5.21 14.98
CA SER A 123 -15.80 -5.49 13.61
C SER A 123 -16.92 -4.54 13.21
N GLU A 124 -16.81 -3.91 12.04
CA GLU A 124 -17.90 -3.16 11.41
C GLU A 124 -18.74 -4.09 10.52
N PRO A 125 -20.00 -3.71 10.21
CA PRO A 125 -20.79 -4.41 9.20
C PRO A 125 -20.11 -4.42 7.82
N THR A 126 -20.33 -5.50 7.05
CA THR A 126 -19.84 -5.62 5.67
C THR A 126 -20.21 -4.40 4.84
N VAL A 127 -19.21 -3.77 4.21
CA VAL A 127 -19.42 -2.59 3.38
C VAL A 127 -20.16 -3.01 2.11
N LYS A 128 -21.33 -2.38 1.88
CA LYS A 128 -22.13 -2.57 0.66
C LYS A 128 -22.07 -1.31 -0.19
N PRO A 129 -22.12 -1.43 -1.53
CA PRO A 129 -22.29 -0.28 -2.40
C PRO A 129 -23.53 0.52 -2.00
N ALA A 130 -23.36 1.80 -1.70
CA ALA A 130 -24.46 2.67 -1.33
C ALA A 130 -25.10 3.24 -2.61
N THR A 131 -26.36 2.90 -2.88
CA THR A 131 -27.07 3.38 -4.09
C THR A 131 -27.73 4.74 -3.90
N ASN A 132 -27.89 5.18 -2.65
CA ASN A 132 -28.70 6.35 -2.30
C ASN A 132 -27.86 7.47 -1.68
N VAL A 133 -26.59 7.58 -2.09
CA VAL A 133 -25.68 8.63 -1.61
C VAL A 133 -25.50 9.65 -2.71
N GLN A 134 -25.90 10.90 -2.43
CA GLN A 134 -25.55 12.03 -3.28
C GLN A 134 -24.16 12.51 -2.86
N SER A 135 -23.25 12.57 -3.83
CA SER A 135 -21.89 13.07 -3.62
C SER A 135 -21.75 14.44 -4.28
N HIS A 136 -21.41 15.45 -3.49
CA HIS A 136 -21.11 16.79 -3.97
C HIS A 136 -19.64 17.09 -3.70
N LEU A 137 -18.92 17.54 -4.73
CA LEU A 137 -17.53 17.96 -4.59
C LEU A 137 -17.50 19.46 -4.32
N GLU A 138 -17.38 19.83 -3.04
CA GLU A 138 -17.35 21.24 -2.63
C GLU A 138 -15.99 21.88 -2.89
N LEU A 139 -14.91 21.17 -2.56
CA LEU A 139 -13.56 21.70 -2.68
C LEU A 139 -12.60 20.64 -3.19
N PHE A 140 -11.92 20.96 -4.30
CA PHE A 140 -10.87 20.11 -4.84
C PHE A 140 -9.51 20.79 -4.76
N CYS A 141 -8.76 20.42 -3.73
CA CYS A 141 -7.46 20.98 -3.41
C CYS A 141 -6.35 20.02 -3.82
N ARG A 142 -5.37 20.48 -4.61
CA ARG A 142 -4.14 19.73 -4.89
C ARG A 142 -2.94 20.41 -4.23
N ALA A 143 -2.18 19.63 -3.46
CA ALA A 143 -0.89 20.05 -2.98
C ALA A 143 0.04 20.30 -4.18
N GLY A 144 0.53 21.52 -4.33
CA GLY A 144 1.64 21.80 -5.25
C GLY A 144 2.88 21.03 -4.81
N ARG A 145 3.68 20.52 -5.75
CA ARG A 145 4.88 19.71 -5.46
C ARG A 145 6.01 20.48 -4.76
N GLU A 146 5.87 21.79 -4.57
CA GLU A 146 7.00 22.68 -4.28
C GLU A 146 7.11 23.17 -2.83
N THR A 147 6.12 22.95 -1.97
CA THR A 147 6.17 23.49 -0.60
C THR A 147 6.55 22.41 0.40
N VAL A 148 7.79 22.50 0.91
CA VAL A 148 8.21 21.87 2.17
C VAL A 148 7.34 22.48 3.27
N GLY A 149 6.58 21.65 3.99
CA GLY A 149 5.47 22.10 4.83
C GLY A 149 4.19 22.14 3.99
N MET A 150 3.32 21.15 4.18
CA MET A 150 2.06 21.05 3.46
C MET A 150 0.97 21.78 4.27
N PRO A 151 0.66 23.06 3.99
CA PRO A 151 -0.22 23.87 4.83
C PRO A 151 -1.63 23.30 4.95
N GLN A 152 -2.06 22.46 4.00
CA GLN A 152 -3.33 21.77 4.10
C GLN A 152 -3.42 20.81 5.30
N PHE A 153 -2.30 20.18 5.69
CA PHE A 153 -2.30 19.30 6.86
C PHE A 153 -2.42 20.10 8.15
N ASP A 154 -1.86 21.30 8.21
CA ASP A 154 -1.97 22.17 9.38
C ASP A 154 -3.40 22.70 9.55
N VAL A 155 -4.08 23.09 8.46
CA VAL A 155 -5.49 23.50 8.51
C VAL A 155 -6.39 22.34 8.95
N VAL A 156 -6.20 21.14 8.38
CA VAL A 156 -6.97 19.95 8.79
C VAL A 156 -6.67 19.57 10.24
N ARG A 157 -5.41 19.71 10.68
CA ARG A 157 -5.03 19.47 12.08
C ARG A 157 -5.73 20.44 13.01
N GLN A 158 -5.64 21.74 12.72
CA GLN A 158 -6.29 22.79 13.50
C GLN A 158 -7.79 22.53 13.58
N PHE A 159 -8.42 22.19 12.46
CA PHE A 159 -9.83 21.83 12.39
C PHE A 159 -10.15 20.64 13.30
N VAL A 160 -9.46 19.50 13.16
CA VAL A 160 -9.67 18.29 13.97
C VAL A 160 -9.46 18.57 15.46
N THR A 161 -8.47 19.38 15.83
CA THR A 161 -8.23 19.76 17.22
C THR A 161 -9.25 20.73 17.80
N SER A 162 -9.90 21.54 16.94
CA SER A 162 -10.90 22.53 17.35
C SER A 162 -12.31 21.94 17.38
N THR A 163 -12.57 20.93 16.55
CA THR A 163 -13.85 20.21 16.58
C THR A 163 -13.96 19.45 17.89
N PRO A 164 -14.96 19.75 18.75
CA PRO A 164 -15.16 18.99 19.96
C PRO A 164 -15.39 17.54 19.57
N SER A 165 -14.52 16.64 20.06
CA SER A 165 -14.78 15.21 19.96
C SER A 165 -16.19 14.99 20.51
N PRO A 166 -17.11 14.34 19.78
CA PRO A 166 -18.44 14.01 20.27
C PRO A 166 -18.23 13.04 21.42
N ALA A 167 -17.96 13.61 22.60
CA ALA A 167 -17.63 12.91 23.81
C ALA A 167 -18.82 12.00 24.06
N ALA A 168 -18.57 10.70 23.91
CA ALA A 168 -19.53 9.61 23.98
C ALA A 168 -20.75 10.06 24.76
N THR A 169 -21.79 10.50 24.03
CA THR A 169 -23.06 10.89 24.65
C THR A 169 -23.38 9.73 25.58
N PRO A 170 -23.34 9.92 26.92
CA PRO A 170 -23.49 8.82 27.84
C PRO A 170 -24.77 8.11 27.43
N PRO A 171 -24.75 6.78 27.23
CA PRO A 171 -25.85 6.05 26.62
C PRO A 171 -27.12 6.54 27.28
N SER A 172 -27.94 7.26 26.50
CA SER A 172 -29.13 7.93 27.01
C SER A 172 -29.85 6.93 27.89
N ALA A 173 -29.99 7.26 29.18
CA ALA A 173 -30.65 6.40 30.14
C ALA A 173 -31.92 5.84 29.47
N PRO A 174 -32.17 4.52 29.56
CA PRO A 174 -33.29 3.90 28.87
C PRO A 174 -34.54 4.73 29.15
N ALA A 175 -35.15 5.25 28.08
CA ALA A 175 -36.34 6.09 28.18
C ALA A 175 -37.32 5.40 29.15
N PRO A 176 -37.86 6.11 30.16
CA PRO A 176 -38.80 5.50 31.09
C PRO A 176 -39.92 4.88 30.27
N ALA A 177 -40.11 3.57 30.44
CA ALA A 177 -41.15 2.82 29.77
C ALA A 177 -42.48 3.56 29.97
N VAL A 178 -43.00 4.16 28.90
CA VAL A 178 -44.34 4.74 28.89
C VAL A 178 -45.30 3.56 29.00
N LEU A 179 -45.66 3.26 30.23
CA LEU A 179 -46.82 2.46 30.61
C LEU A 179 -48.04 3.21 30.08
N ASN A 180 -48.50 2.89 28.87
CA ASN A 180 -49.89 3.02 28.43
C ASN A 180 -50.06 2.58 26.96
N ALA A 181 -50.32 1.29 26.78
CA ALA A 181 -51.09 0.79 25.65
C ALA A 181 -52.24 -0.07 26.20
N PRO A 182 -53.47 0.07 25.68
CA PRO A 182 -54.65 -0.63 26.18
C PRO A 182 -54.59 -2.15 25.92
N PRO A 183 -55.30 -2.97 26.71
CA PRO A 183 -55.19 -4.42 26.68
C PRO A 183 -55.80 -5.00 25.39
N ILE A 184 -54.96 -5.64 24.58
CA ILE A 184 -55.40 -6.56 23.53
C ILE A 184 -55.67 -7.91 24.19
N VAL A 185 -56.94 -8.30 24.18
CA VAL A 185 -57.41 -9.64 24.56
C VAL A 185 -56.96 -10.62 23.48
N THR A 186 -55.98 -11.47 23.80
CA THR A 186 -55.62 -12.63 22.97
C THR A 186 -55.66 -13.91 23.80
N ALA A 187 -56.39 -14.88 23.25
CA ALA A 187 -56.75 -16.17 23.83
C ALA A 187 -55.53 -17.08 24.12
N PRO A 188 -55.69 -18.09 25.01
CA PRO A 188 -54.59 -18.98 25.40
C PRO A 188 -54.31 -20.03 24.31
N VAL A 189 -53.08 -20.03 23.79
CA VAL A 189 -52.52 -21.16 23.02
C VAL A 189 -51.63 -21.97 23.95
N ALA A 190 -51.88 -23.28 23.94
CA ALA A 190 -51.33 -24.28 24.84
C ALA A 190 -49.80 -24.35 24.86
N ALA A 191 -49.28 -24.59 26.07
CA ALA A 191 -47.88 -24.87 26.36
C ALA A 191 -47.45 -26.20 25.73
N ILE A 192 -46.38 -26.17 24.95
CA ILE A 192 -45.57 -27.35 24.63
C ILE A 192 -44.19 -27.13 25.25
N ALA A 193 -43.86 -27.96 26.23
CA ALA A 193 -42.57 -27.98 26.90
C ALA A 193 -41.50 -28.60 25.99
N PRO A 194 -40.28 -28.02 25.90
CA PRO A 194 -39.13 -28.73 25.36
C PRO A 194 -38.36 -29.43 26.50
N THR A 195 -38.41 -30.75 26.49
CA THR A 195 -37.51 -31.64 27.25
C THR A 195 -36.12 -31.57 26.62
N VAL A 196 -35.17 -30.89 27.28
CA VAL A 196 -33.75 -30.95 26.90
C VAL A 196 -33.05 -31.93 27.83
N VAL A 197 -32.73 -33.10 27.30
CA VAL A 197 -31.88 -34.11 27.93
C VAL A 197 -30.43 -33.64 27.79
N ALA A 198 -29.80 -33.29 28.91
CA ALA A 198 -28.38 -33.00 29.00
C ALA A 198 -27.58 -34.30 29.01
N ALA A 199 -26.71 -34.51 28.01
CA ALA A 199 -25.65 -35.51 28.05
C ALA A 199 -24.31 -34.79 28.25
N PRO A 200 -23.47 -35.22 29.21
CA PRO A 200 -22.15 -34.61 29.43
C PRO A 200 -21.16 -35.10 28.38
N ILE A 201 -20.64 -34.19 27.56
CA ILE A 201 -19.50 -34.43 26.68
C ILE A 201 -18.23 -34.33 27.52
N VAL A 202 -17.61 -35.48 27.77
CA VAL A 202 -16.27 -35.60 28.36
C VAL A 202 -15.24 -35.19 27.30
N VAL A 203 -14.66 -34.00 27.45
CA VAL A 203 -13.52 -33.55 26.64
C VAL A 203 -12.26 -34.13 27.25
N ALA A 204 -11.64 -35.07 26.53
CA ALA A 204 -10.36 -35.66 26.89
C ALA A 204 -9.23 -34.63 26.68
N GLU A 205 -8.45 -34.43 27.73
CA GLU A 205 -7.26 -33.59 27.79
C GLU A 205 -6.10 -34.23 27.00
N PRO A 206 -5.57 -33.60 25.93
CA PRO A 206 -4.40 -34.11 25.24
C PRO A 206 -3.14 -33.77 26.03
N LYS A 207 -2.54 -34.81 26.61
CA LYS A 207 -1.25 -34.81 27.28
C LYS A 207 -0.13 -34.43 26.30
N LEU A 208 0.31 -33.17 26.33
CA LEU A 208 1.49 -32.70 25.61
C LEU A 208 2.75 -33.28 26.27
N ALA A 209 3.46 -34.12 25.52
CA ALA A 209 4.80 -34.56 25.86
C ALA A 209 5.77 -33.38 25.75
N ALA A 210 6.53 -33.13 26.82
CA ALA A 210 7.61 -32.16 26.86
C ALA A 210 8.73 -32.59 25.91
N VAL A 211 8.96 -31.80 24.86
CA VAL A 211 10.17 -31.86 24.05
C VAL A 211 11.15 -30.85 24.63
N GLU A 212 12.22 -31.37 25.23
CA GLU A 212 13.35 -30.62 25.77
C GLU A 212 14.17 -30.05 24.60
N VAL A 213 14.23 -28.72 24.49
CA VAL A 213 15.03 -28.01 23.47
C VAL A 213 16.31 -27.50 24.14
N PRO A 214 17.51 -27.78 23.59
CA PRO A 214 18.77 -27.33 24.17
C PRO A 214 18.96 -25.80 24.05
N PRO A 215 19.73 -25.17 24.95
CA PRO A 215 19.89 -23.71 24.99
C PRO A 215 20.78 -23.20 23.85
N THR A 216 20.19 -22.43 22.93
CA THR A 216 20.90 -21.63 21.93
C THR A 216 21.41 -20.34 22.55
N SER A 217 22.71 -20.09 22.37
CA SER A 217 23.49 -18.94 22.83
C SER A 217 22.99 -17.60 22.27
N ALA A 218 23.03 -16.57 23.11
CA ALA A 218 22.66 -15.19 22.78
C ALA A 218 23.66 -14.51 21.83
N PRO A 219 23.21 -13.71 20.84
CA PRO A 219 24.09 -12.88 20.04
C PRO A 219 24.40 -11.54 20.73
N ALA A 220 25.67 -11.15 20.67
CA ALA A 220 26.18 -9.87 21.15
C ALA A 220 25.59 -8.69 20.36
N ALA A 221 25.30 -7.60 21.08
CA ALA A 221 24.80 -6.35 20.52
C ALA A 221 25.91 -5.59 19.76
N PRO A 222 25.63 -4.98 18.58
CA PRO A 222 26.58 -4.09 17.94
C PRO A 222 26.45 -2.67 18.49
N THR A 223 27.58 -2.13 18.94
CA THR A 223 27.81 -0.72 19.24
C THR A 223 27.82 0.08 17.94
N VAL A 224 26.98 1.12 17.85
CA VAL A 224 26.96 2.06 16.72
C VAL A 224 27.88 3.24 17.05
N THR A 225 29.04 3.28 16.39
CA THR A 225 29.92 4.45 16.36
C THR A 225 29.49 5.34 15.20
N GLN A 226 29.09 6.58 15.48
CA GLN A 226 28.85 7.60 14.46
C GLN A 226 30.16 8.28 14.10
N SER A 227 30.50 8.28 12.81
CA SER A 227 31.52 9.16 12.21
C SER A 227 30.95 9.74 10.92
N GLY A 228 31.07 11.07 10.80
CA GLY A 228 30.51 11.85 9.71
C GLY A 228 31.38 11.90 8.45
N THR A 229 30.67 12.36 7.41
CA THR A 229 31.11 13.18 6.27
C THR A 229 31.96 12.56 5.15
N GLU A 230 31.49 12.85 3.93
CA GLU A 230 32.16 12.88 2.61
C GLU A 230 32.01 11.68 1.65
N THR A 231 31.10 11.89 0.69
CA THR A 231 31.21 11.61 -0.75
C THR A 231 32.07 10.42 -1.20
N SER A 232 31.51 9.22 -1.18
CA SER A 232 31.92 8.15 -2.09
C SER A 232 30.71 7.26 -2.42
N MET A 233 30.58 6.83 -3.67
CA MET A 233 29.53 5.89 -4.07
C MET A 233 29.72 4.58 -3.32
N PRO A 234 28.73 4.12 -2.53
CA PRO A 234 28.82 2.78 -1.95
C PRO A 234 28.68 1.77 -3.10
N ALA A 235 29.72 0.95 -3.29
CA ALA A 235 29.62 -0.24 -4.13
C ALA A 235 28.43 -1.06 -3.63
N ALA A 236 27.37 -1.14 -4.45
CA ALA A 236 26.16 -1.85 -4.08
C ALA A 236 26.51 -3.32 -3.80
N PRO A 237 25.96 -3.94 -2.73
CA PRO A 237 26.16 -5.36 -2.49
C PRO A 237 25.70 -6.13 -3.72
N SER A 238 26.52 -7.07 -4.18
CA SER A 238 26.21 -7.92 -5.32
C SER A 238 24.92 -8.70 -5.03
N GLU A 239 23.82 -8.27 -5.66
CA GLU A 239 22.50 -8.85 -5.46
C GLU A 239 22.32 -10.02 -6.44
N VAL A 240 22.03 -11.19 -5.88
CA VAL A 240 21.73 -12.40 -6.66
C VAL A 240 20.21 -12.46 -6.85
N ILE A 241 19.76 -12.40 -8.09
CA ILE A 241 18.33 -12.47 -8.46
C ILE A 241 17.99 -13.88 -8.92
N ASP A 242 17.01 -14.52 -8.29
CA ASP A 242 16.52 -15.85 -8.67
C ASP A 242 15.75 -15.80 -10.01
N LEU A 243 16.09 -16.69 -10.95
CA LEU A 243 15.33 -16.89 -12.19
C LEU A 243 14.34 -18.02 -12.02
N ASN A 244 13.06 -17.72 -12.19
CA ASN A 244 12.00 -18.73 -12.19
C ASN A 244 11.93 -19.41 -13.57
N GLY A 245 12.69 -20.49 -13.76
CA GLY A 245 12.62 -21.34 -14.94
C GLY A 245 13.98 -21.88 -15.40
N GLU A 246 13.96 -23.00 -16.13
CA GLU A 246 15.17 -23.58 -16.75
C GLU A 246 15.67 -22.74 -17.95
N ASP A 247 14.79 -21.93 -18.52
CA ASP A 247 15.08 -21.19 -19.75
C ASP A 247 15.67 -19.81 -19.47
N SER A 248 16.91 -19.66 -19.95
CA SER A 248 17.72 -18.43 -20.05
C SER A 248 17.15 -17.37 -21.00
N ASN A 249 15.83 -17.25 -21.10
CA ASN A 249 15.17 -16.34 -22.02
C ASN A 249 15.41 -14.87 -21.59
N PRO A 250 15.80 -13.94 -22.50
CA PRO A 250 15.95 -12.52 -22.18
C PRO A 250 14.74 -11.90 -21.47
N THR A 251 13.52 -12.33 -21.80
CA THR A 251 12.30 -11.85 -21.13
C THR A 251 12.23 -12.27 -19.65
N ALA A 252 12.74 -13.46 -19.32
CA ALA A 252 12.82 -13.93 -17.94
C ALA A 252 13.87 -13.12 -17.14
N VAL A 253 15.00 -12.78 -17.78
CA VAL A 253 16.04 -11.91 -17.19
C VAL A 253 15.50 -10.51 -16.91
N VAL A 254 14.82 -9.89 -17.88
CA VAL A 254 14.21 -8.55 -17.69
C VAL A 254 13.14 -8.56 -16.60
N SER A 255 12.23 -9.53 -16.61
CA SER A 255 11.17 -9.61 -15.59
C SER A 255 11.70 -9.90 -14.18
N ALA A 256 12.71 -10.77 -14.06
CA ALA A 256 13.37 -11.02 -12.79
C ALA A 256 14.12 -9.76 -12.28
N PHE A 257 14.80 -9.04 -13.18
CA PHE A 257 15.48 -7.80 -12.85
C PHE A 257 14.50 -6.72 -12.33
N VAL A 258 13.38 -6.51 -13.03
CA VAL A 258 12.37 -5.53 -12.61
C VAL A 258 11.74 -5.91 -11.27
N ARG A 259 11.52 -7.21 -11.01
CA ARG A 259 10.98 -7.70 -9.73
C ARG A 259 11.98 -7.61 -8.57
N GLY A 260 13.26 -7.93 -8.82
CA GLY A 260 14.31 -7.88 -7.81
C GLY A 260 14.64 -6.45 -7.40
N ARG A 261 14.57 -5.50 -8.34
CA ARG A 261 14.95 -4.12 -8.07
C ARG A 261 13.82 -3.34 -7.41
N ASN A 262 13.98 -3.10 -6.12
CA ASN A 262 13.08 -2.26 -5.33
C ASN A 262 12.86 -0.88 -5.99
N GLY A 263 11.63 -0.59 -6.42
CA GLY A 263 11.23 0.73 -6.91
C GLY A 263 11.12 0.90 -8.42
N LEU A 264 11.18 -0.19 -9.19
CA LEU A 264 10.68 -0.22 -10.57
C LEU A 264 9.30 -0.88 -10.58
N ALA A 265 8.33 -0.23 -11.21
CA ALA A 265 7.01 -0.79 -11.46
C ALA A 265 6.84 -1.06 -12.95
N GLU A 266 6.63 -2.32 -13.33
CA GLU A 266 6.42 -2.74 -14.73
C GLU A 266 5.14 -2.13 -15.29
N THR A 267 5.18 -1.70 -16.55
CA THR A 267 4.03 -1.15 -17.27
C THR A 267 3.48 -2.17 -18.28
N PRO A 268 2.17 -2.15 -18.56
CA PRO A 268 1.58 -3.06 -19.56
C PRO A 268 1.93 -2.67 -21.00
N VAL A 269 2.49 -1.48 -21.22
CA VAL A 269 2.81 -0.95 -22.55
C VAL A 269 4.15 -1.53 -23.01
N LYS A 270 4.16 -2.15 -24.19
CA LYS A 270 5.37 -2.72 -24.80
C LYS A 270 5.81 -1.92 -26.01
N ALA A 271 7.13 -1.79 -26.19
CA ALA A 271 7.69 -1.19 -27.39
C ALA A 271 7.53 -2.16 -28.58
N PRO A 272 7.00 -1.70 -29.73
CA PRO A 272 6.67 -2.59 -30.86
C PRO A 272 7.89 -3.26 -31.50
N ASN A 273 9.06 -2.60 -31.45
CA ASN A 273 10.27 -3.07 -32.12
C ASN A 273 11.17 -3.96 -31.25
N CYS A 274 10.88 -4.08 -29.95
CA CYS A 274 11.70 -4.87 -29.02
C CYS A 274 10.79 -5.53 -27.97
N PRO A 275 10.15 -6.66 -28.31
CA PRO A 275 9.19 -7.31 -27.41
C PRO A 275 9.84 -7.93 -26.17
N THR A 276 11.16 -8.11 -26.20
CA THR A 276 11.98 -8.58 -25.08
C THR A 276 12.31 -7.48 -24.08
N ALA A 277 12.20 -6.20 -24.45
CA ALA A 277 12.36 -5.07 -23.54
C ALA A 277 11.06 -4.85 -22.74
N SER A 278 11.22 -4.45 -21.47
CA SER A 278 10.10 -4.07 -20.61
C SER A 278 10.20 -2.59 -20.25
N LEU A 279 9.06 -1.91 -20.26
CA LEU A 279 8.96 -0.53 -19.85
C LEU A 279 8.53 -0.50 -18.38
N ALA A 280 9.29 0.22 -17.56
CA ALA A 280 9.02 0.40 -16.15
C ALA A 280 8.97 1.88 -15.76
N VAL A 281 8.34 2.18 -14.63
CA VAL A 281 8.35 3.51 -14.01
C VAL A 281 9.10 3.41 -12.69
N ASN A 282 10.06 4.31 -12.47
CA ASN A 282 10.77 4.37 -11.19
C ASN A 282 9.95 5.12 -10.11
N ARG A 283 10.42 5.09 -8.85
CA ARG A 283 9.79 5.85 -7.74
C ARG A 283 9.67 7.36 -8.00
N ASP A 284 10.57 7.92 -8.81
CA ASP A 284 10.56 9.33 -9.20
C ASP A 284 9.63 9.62 -10.39
N ARG A 285 8.80 8.65 -10.80
CA ARG A 285 7.83 8.78 -11.91
C ARG A 285 8.48 9.00 -13.28
N LYS A 286 9.74 8.58 -13.44
CA LYS A 286 10.49 8.61 -14.69
C LYS A 286 10.36 7.26 -15.40
N LEU A 287 10.21 7.33 -16.72
CA LEU A 287 10.19 6.16 -17.59
C LEU A 287 11.58 5.53 -17.66
N VAL A 288 11.65 4.22 -17.51
CA VAL A 288 12.87 3.42 -17.61
C VAL A 288 12.60 2.29 -18.60
N LEU A 289 13.35 2.25 -19.70
CA LEU A 289 13.37 1.11 -20.61
C LEU A 289 14.40 0.10 -20.08
N VAL A 290 13.97 -1.10 -19.73
CA VAL A 290 14.85 -2.19 -19.31
C VAL A 290 14.97 -3.18 -20.46
N ALA A 291 16.19 -3.43 -20.94
CA ALA A 291 16.44 -4.33 -22.06
C ALA A 291 17.69 -5.18 -21.81
N VAL A 292 17.69 -6.40 -22.36
CA VAL A 292 18.84 -7.32 -22.34
C VAL A 292 19.43 -7.39 -23.74
N ALA A 293 20.72 -7.12 -23.87
CA ALA A 293 21.44 -7.37 -25.12
C ALA A 293 21.88 -8.85 -25.16
N LYS A 294 21.47 -9.57 -26.21
CA LYS A 294 21.97 -10.92 -26.48
C LYS A 294 23.46 -10.92 -26.77
N GLN A 295 24.05 -12.12 -26.70
CA GLN A 295 25.45 -12.35 -27.01
C GLN A 295 25.83 -11.78 -28.38
N GLY A 296 26.95 -11.08 -28.45
CA GLY A 296 27.40 -10.36 -29.64
C GLY A 296 26.64 -9.05 -29.91
N LEU A 297 25.84 -8.58 -28.94
CA LEU A 297 25.13 -7.30 -28.97
C LEU A 297 24.20 -7.12 -30.19
N CYS A 298 23.70 -8.22 -30.77
CA CYS A 298 22.93 -8.21 -32.01
C CYS A 298 21.59 -7.44 -31.90
N ASP A 299 21.02 -7.38 -30.70
CA ASP A 299 19.75 -6.68 -30.43
C ASP A 299 19.92 -5.17 -30.18
N LEU A 300 21.13 -4.62 -30.17
CA LEU A 300 21.36 -3.19 -29.85
C LEU A 300 20.59 -2.25 -30.78
N ARG A 301 20.43 -2.63 -32.06
CA ARG A 301 19.66 -1.84 -33.02
C ARG A 301 18.18 -1.77 -32.63
N ASP A 302 17.60 -2.90 -32.26
CA ASP A 302 16.18 -2.99 -31.89
C ASP A 302 15.92 -2.27 -30.56
N ILE A 303 16.85 -2.39 -29.61
CA ILE A 303 16.81 -1.65 -28.33
C ILE A 303 16.89 -0.14 -28.58
N ALA A 304 17.78 0.31 -29.47
CA ALA A 304 17.87 1.73 -29.82
C ALA A 304 16.58 2.25 -30.49
N MET A 305 15.98 1.45 -31.36
CA MET A 305 14.68 1.77 -31.98
C MET A 305 13.55 1.82 -30.94
N ALA A 306 13.54 0.93 -29.96
CA ALA A 306 12.58 0.95 -28.85
C ALA A 306 12.76 2.17 -27.94
N TYR A 307 14.00 2.57 -27.65
CA TYR A 307 14.30 3.77 -26.86
C TYR A 307 13.90 5.06 -27.59
N ARG A 308 14.14 5.11 -28.91
CA ARG A 308 13.66 6.21 -29.75
C ARG A 308 12.14 6.31 -29.74
N TRP A 309 11.45 5.18 -29.94
CA TRP A 309 9.99 5.11 -29.85
C TRP A 309 9.48 5.62 -28.50
N LEU A 310 10.11 5.20 -27.39
CA LEU A 310 9.75 5.66 -26.04
C LEU A 310 9.90 7.18 -25.89
N THR A 311 10.98 7.75 -26.45
CA THR A 311 11.25 9.18 -26.41
C THR A 311 10.19 9.98 -27.18
N GLU A 312 9.81 9.51 -28.37
CA GLU A 312 8.80 10.14 -29.23
C GLU A 312 7.38 10.01 -28.66
N ASN A 313 7.06 8.91 -27.98
CA ASN A 313 5.69 8.58 -27.52
C ASN A 313 5.46 8.84 -26.02
N ARG A 314 6.42 9.43 -25.31
CA ARG A 314 6.34 9.69 -23.86
C ARG A 314 5.06 10.44 -23.41
N PRO A 315 4.57 11.50 -24.09
CA PRO A 315 3.32 12.15 -23.69
C PRO A 315 2.11 11.21 -23.76
N LEU A 316 2.03 10.38 -24.81
CA LEU A 316 0.94 9.41 -25.00
C LEU A 316 1.00 8.31 -23.93
N ILE A 317 2.20 7.84 -23.58
CA ILE A 317 2.40 6.86 -22.52
C ILE A 317 1.98 7.44 -21.16
N ALA A 318 2.34 8.70 -20.88
CA ALA A 318 1.91 9.37 -19.64
C ALA A 318 0.38 9.51 -19.56
N MET A 319 -0.29 9.78 -20.68
CA MET A 319 -1.75 9.81 -20.76
C MET A 319 -2.38 8.44 -20.59
N ALA A 320 -1.80 7.38 -21.17
CA ALA A 320 -2.31 6.03 -21.09
C ALA A 320 -2.15 5.38 -19.70
N LEU A 321 -1.24 5.91 -18.89
CA LEU A 321 -0.84 5.36 -17.59
C LEU A 321 -0.96 6.39 -16.46
N PRO A 322 -2.15 6.95 -16.20
CA PRO A 322 -2.34 8.02 -15.23
C PRO A 322 -2.01 7.59 -13.78
N GLN A 323 -2.16 6.30 -13.47
CA GLN A 323 -1.88 5.72 -12.15
C GLN A 323 -0.41 5.87 -11.73
N PHE A 324 0.51 6.03 -12.68
CA PHE A 324 1.93 6.20 -12.41
C PHE A 324 2.38 7.67 -12.33
N SER A 325 1.49 8.63 -12.66
CA SER A 325 1.81 10.07 -12.62
C SER A 325 3.11 10.43 -13.36
N ILE A 326 3.36 9.79 -14.50
CA ILE A 326 4.61 9.89 -15.26
C ILE A 326 4.88 11.34 -15.66
N GLU A 327 6.11 11.78 -15.49
CA GLU A 327 6.52 13.13 -15.86
C GLU A 327 7.01 13.20 -17.32
N PRO A 328 6.27 13.84 -18.24
CA PRO A 328 6.58 13.81 -19.67
C PRO A 328 7.70 14.77 -20.06
N THR A 329 8.23 15.58 -19.15
CA THR A 329 9.34 16.52 -19.40
C THR A 329 10.70 15.81 -19.27
N HIS A 330 10.81 14.81 -18.40
CA HIS A 330 12.06 14.08 -18.15
C HIS A 330 12.40 13.07 -19.23
N ALA A 331 13.62 13.10 -19.75
CA ALA A 331 14.11 12.12 -20.71
C ALA A 331 14.01 10.70 -20.10
N PRO A 332 13.53 9.71 -20.85
CA PRO A 332 13.50 8.34 -20.38
C PRO A 332 14.92 7.86 -20.07
N ARG A 333 15.07 6.91 -19.16
CA ARG A 333 16.36 6.25 -18.89
C ARG A 333 16.38 4.89 -19.56
N LEU A 334 17.54 4.47 -20.06
CA LEU A 334 17.80 3.12 -20.57
C LEU A 334 18.61 2.35 -19.53
N GLN A 335 18.09 1.22 -19.06
CA GLN A 335 18.84 0.23 -18.30
C GLN A 335 19.15 -0.95 -19.21
N LEU A 336 20.40 -1.04 -19.63
CA LEU A 336 20.90 -2.06 -20.54
C LEU A 336 21.60 -3.15 -19.74
N LEU A 337 21.08 -4.37 -19.81
CA LEU A 337 21.68 -5.56 -19.23
C LEU A 337 22.53 -6.26 -20.29
N VAL A 338 23.82 -6.43 -20.01
CA VAL A 338 24.79 -7.04 -20.94
C VAL A 338 25.43 -8.25 -20.29
N ASP A 339 25.63 -9.33 -21.05
CA ASP A 339 26.36 -10.49 -20.54
C ASP A 339 27.82 -10.11 -20.22
N GLN A 340 28.37 -10.67 -19.13
CA GLN A 340 29.75 -10.40 -18.71
C GLN A 340 30.80 -10.66 -19.81
N THR A 341 30.51 -11.54 -20.77
CA THR A 341 31.41 -11.82 -21.91
C THR A 341 31.55 -10.64 -22.88
N ASP A 342 30.54 -9.77 -22.95
CA ASP A 342 30.41 -8.75 -23.99
C ASP A 342 30.72 -7.33 -23.47
N VAL A 343 31.06 -7.21 -22.19
CA VAL A 343 31.35 -5.93 -21.51
C VAL A 343 32.50 -5.17 -22.18
N ARG A 344 33.47 -5.90 -22.75
CA ARG A 344 34.65 -5.33 -23.41
C ARG A 344 34.42 -4.92 -24.85
N ALA A 345 33.19 -4.99 -25.36
CA ALA A 345 32.90 -4.57 -26.73
C ALA A 345 33.05 -3.05 -26.86
N ASP A 346 33.92 -2.59 -27.78
CA ASP A 346 34.17 -1.16 -28.04
C ASP A 346 32.89 -0.39 -28.40
N VAL A 347 31.89 -1.09 -28.93
CA VAL A 347 30.57 -0.56 -29.30
C VAL A 347 29.81 0.02 -28.08
N LEU A 348 30.13 -0.40 -26.84
CA LEU A 348 29.49 0.12 -25.63
C LEU A 348 30.10 1.44 -25.13
N GLN A 349 31.32 1.79 -25.53
CA GLN A 349 31.99 3.00 -25.01
C GLN A 349 31.21 4.31 -25.24
N PRO A 350 30.56 4.54 -26.40
CA PRO A 350 29.73 5.74 -26.59
C PRO A 350 28.49 5.73 -25.71
N LEU A 351 27.90 4.55 -25.45
CA LEU A 351 26.70 4.41 -24.62
C LEU A 351 27.01 4.66 -23.15
N LEU A 352 28.17 4.22 -22.66
CA LEU A 352 28.62 4.46 -21.28
C LEU A 352 28.84 5.95 -20.96
N LYS A 353 29.05 6.79 -21.97
CA LYS A 353 29.19 8.25 -21.80
C LYS A 353 27.86 8.99 -21.72
N ALA A 354 26.75 8.34 -22.01
CA ALA A 354 25.44 8.97 -22.04
C ALA A 354 24.78 8.94 -20.65
N ASP A 355 24.46 10.10 -20.08
CA ASP A 355 23.86 10.23 -18.72
C ASP A 355 22.52 9.52 -18.53
N HIS A 356 21.84 9.18 -19.63
CA HIS A 356 20.55 8.50 -19.62
C HIS A 356 20.66 6.98 -19.81
N VAL A 357 21.86 6.44 -20.04
CA VAL A 357 22.10 5.02 -20.22
C VAL A 357 22.87 4.48 -19.01
N ASN A 358 22.28 3.48 -18.36
CA ASN A 358 22.95 2.71 -17.31
C ASN A 358 23.17 1.30 -17.84
N VAL A 359 24.44 0.94 -18.00
CA VAL A 359 24.84 -0.40 -18.41
C VAL A 359 25.15 -1.22 -17.16
N GLN A 360 24.49 -2.36 -17.01
CA GLN A 360 24.78 -3.32 -15.95
C GLN A 360 25.16 -4.64 -16.58
N THR A 361 26.20 -5.24 -16.04
CA THR A 361 26.67 -6.53 -16.52
C THR A 361 26.00 -7.59 -15.67
N TYR A 362 25.64 -8.71 -16.28
CA TYR A 362 25.09 -9.83 -15.55
C TYR A 362 25.87 -11.10 -15.86
N ARG A 363 26.03 -11.93 -14.83
CA ARG A 363 26.56 -13.28 -14.96
C ARG A 363 25.51 -14.26 -14.49
N LYS A 364 25.28 -15.31 -15.29
CA LYS A 364 24.44 -16.43 -14.89
C LYS A 364 25.20 -17.32 -13.91
N LEU A 365 24.60 -17.58 -12.76
CA LEU A 365 25.09 -18.52 -11.77
C LEU A 365 24.12 -19.70 -11.70
N ARG A 366 24.66 -20.91 -11.62
CA ARG A 366 23.90 -22.13 -11.32
C ARG A 366 24.35 -22.66 -9.98
N TRP A 367 23.40 -22.91 -9.08
CA TRP A 367 23.66 -23.56 -7.80
C TRP A 367 22.55 -24.57 -7.52
N GLY A 368 22.93 -25.85 -7.47
CA GLY A 368 21.95 -26.95 -7.45
C GLY A 368 21.03 -26.91 -8.68
N GLU A 369 19.72 -26.97 -8.45
CA GLU A 369 18.68 -26.92 -9.49
C GLU A 369 18.22 -25.48 -9.82
N ARG A 370 18.77 -24.46 -9.16
CA ARG A 370 18.39 -23.07 -9.37
C ARG A 370 19.39 -22.34 -10.27
N THR A 371 18.85 -21.46 -11.10
CA THR A 371 19.63 -20.49 -11.87
C THR A 371 19.34 -19.10 -11.33
N GLY A 372 20.36 -18.27 -11.17
CA GLY A 372 20.20 -16.87 -10.83
C GLY A 372 21.15 -15.95 -11.57
N LEU A 373 20.94 -14.66 -11.39
CA LEU A 373 21.68 -13.59 -12.01
C LEU A 373 22.46 -12.85 -10.94
N LEU A 374 23.79 -12.83 -11.09
CA LEU A 374 24.64 -11.92 -10.37
C LEU A 374 24.76 -10.63 -11.19
N LEU A 375 24.32 -9.51 -10.61
CA LEU A 375 24.46 -8.20 -11.24
C LEU A 375 25.75 -7.52 -10.78
N GLU A 376 26.53 -7.04 -11.74
CA GLU A 376 27.74 -6.26 -11.53
C GLU A 376 27.59 -4.89 -12.23
N ALA A 377 28.15 -3.85 -11.63
CA ALA A 377 28.23 -2.55 -12.29
C ALA A 377 29.27 -2.63 -13.42
N ALA A 378 28.94 -2.13 -14.62
CA ALA A 378 29.80 -2.14 -15.80
C ALA A 378 30.99 -1.18 -15.69
#